data_AF-A0A9D7S5N3-F1
#
_entry.id   AF-A0A9D7S5N3-F1
#
_cell.length_a   1.000
_cell.length_b   1.000
_cell.length_c   1.000
_cell.angle_alpha   90.00
_cell.angle_beta   90.00
_cell.angle_gamma   90.00
#
_symmetry.space_group_name_H-M   'P 1'
#
loop_
_entity.id
_entity.type
_entity.pdbx_description
1 polymer ?
#
loop_
_entity_poly.entity_id
_entity_poly.type
_entity_poly.pdbx_seq_one_letter_code
_entity_poly.pdbx_strand_id
1 'polypeptide(L)' 'DTMYDLPSMTNVSKIVVDEAVINGTAEPYLIYEGSAQPKVAHQ' A
#
# COMPACT_ATOMS: atom_id res chain seq x y z
N ASP A 1 -6.30 11.33 2.78
CA ASP A 1 -5.49 11.92 1.69
C ASP A 1 -5.15 10.89 0.62
N THR A 2 -4.61 9.71 0.99
CA THR A 2 -4.28 8.62 0.05
C THR A 2 -5.33 8.37 -1.03
N MET A 3 -6.62 8.30 -0.71
CA MET A 3 -7.68 8.04 -1.69
C MET A 3 -7.97 9.22 -2.64
N TYR A 4 -7.69 10.45 -2.22
CA TYR A 4 -7.79 11.64 -3.08
C TYR A 4 -6.59 11.75 -4.01
N ASP A 5 -5.42 11.33 -3.56
CA ASP A 5 -4.20 11.36 -4.35
C ASP A 5 -4.10 10.16 -5.30
N LEU A 6 -4.74 9.04 -4.95
CA LEU A 6 -4.72 7.77 -5.69
C LEU A 6 -5.03 7.91 -7.20
N PRO A 7 -6.05 8.68 -7.65
CA PRO A 7 -6.31 8.86 -9.07
C PRO A 7 -5.17 9.52 -9.86
N SER A 8 -4.30 10.26 -9.18
CA SER A 8 -3.15 10.93 -9.79
C SER A 8 -1.87 10.10 -9.69
N MET A 9 -1.87 9.04 -8.88
CA MET A 9 -0.73 8.14 -8.72
C MET A 9 -0.65 7.17 -9.90
N THR A 10 0.57 6.94 -10.40
CA THR A 10 0.82 6.02 -11.52
C THR A 10 1.33 4.68 -10.98
N ASN A 11 0.90 3.57 -11.60
CA ASN A 11 1.36 2.20 -11.31
C ASN A 11 1.07 1.68 -9.89
N VAL A 12 0.13 2.26 -9.13
CA VAL A 12 -0.31 1.66 -7.85
C VAL A 12 -1.16 0.43 -8.13
N SER A 13 -0.74 -0.73 -7.64
CA SER A 13 -1.41 -2.03 -7.84
C SER A 13 -2.21 -2.50 -6.63
N LYS A 14 -1.76 -2.16 -5.42
CA LYS A 14 -2.40 -2.56 -4.17
C LYS A 14 -2.15 -1.52 -3.09
N ILE A 15 -3.16 -1.31 -2.26
CA ILE A 15 -3.07 -0.55 -1.01
C ILE A 15 -3.30 -1.53 0.13
N VAL A 16 -2.41 -1.53 1.12
CA VAL A 16 -2.56 -2.36 2.33
C VAL A 16 -2.88 -1.45 3.50
N VAL A 17 -3.95 -1.79 4.21
CA VAL A 17 -4.44 -1.10 5.40
C VAL A 17 -4.39 -2.08 6.56
N ASP A 18 -3.66 -1.72 7.62
CA ASP A 18 -3.56 -2.51 8.85
C ASP A 18 -4.13 -1.74 10.07
N GLU A 19 -4.02 -2.32 11.25
CA GLU A 19 -4.51 -1.74 12.50
C GLU A 19 -3.93 -0.35 12.80
N ALA A 20 -2.65 -0.12 12.51
CA ALA A 20 -2.01 1.16 12.79
C ALA A 20 -2.57 2.27 11.90
N VAL A 21 -2.92 1.94 10.66
CA VAL A 21 -3.61 2.83 9.72
C VAL A 21 -5.04 3.12 10.19
N ILE A 22 -5.76 2.10 10.65
CA ILE A 22 -7.12 2.25 11.18
C ILE A 22 -7.12 3.17 12.41
N ASN A 23 -6.12 3.02 13.28
CA ASN A 23 -5.95 3.85 14.48
C ASN A 23 -5.35 5.25 14.20
N GLY A 24 -5.06 5.57 12.94
CA GLY A 24 -4.52 6.89 12.55
C GLY A 24 -3.07 7.14 13.00
N THR A 25 -2.35 6.07 13.31
CA THR A 25 -0.96 6.13 13.80
C THR A 25 0.09 5.89 12.71
N ALA A 26 -0.35 5.44 11.52
CA ALA A 26 0.49 5.18 10.36
C ALA A 26 -0.24 5.46 9.04
N GLU A 27 0.51 5.61 7.94
CA GLU A 27 -0.04 5.73 6.59
C GLU A 27 -0.15 4.36 5.89
N PRO A 28 -1.09 4.19 4.92
CA PRO A 28 -1.23 2.94 4.16
C PRO A 28 0.01 2.60 3.31
N TYR A 29 0.29 1.31 3.15
CA TYR A 29 1.36 0.87 2.24
C TYR A 29 0.86 0.82 0.79
N LEU A 30 1.63 1.42 -0.12
CA LEU A 30 1.40 1.42 -1.55
C LEU A 30 2.32 0.42 -2.25
N ILE A 31 1.75 -0.55 -2.96
CA ILE A 31 2.49 -1.52 -3.77
C ILE A 31 2.39 -1.12 -5.24
N TYR A 32 3.52 -0.90 -5.89
CA TYR A 32 3.57 -0.48 -7.29
C TYR A 32 3.80 -1.66 -8.24
N GLU A 33 3.15 -1.67 -9.40
CA GLU A 33 3.42 -2.65 -10.46
C GLU A 33 4.91 -2.62 -10.84
N GLY A 34 5.51 -3.79 -11.02
CA GLY A 34 6.93 -3.93 -11.37
C GLY A 34 7.90 -3.82 -10.18
N SER A 35 7.45 -3.42 -8.99
CA SER A 35 8.23 -3.61 -7.76
C SER A 35 8.09 -5.08 -7.33
N ALA A 36 9.10 -5.88 -7.64
CA ALA A 36 9.14 -7.28 -7.23
C ALA A 36 8.99 -7.37 -5.71
N GLN A 37 7.82 -7.80 -5.21
CA GLN A 37 7.74 -8.28 -3.84
C GLN A 37 8.64 -9.51 -3.75
N PRO A 38 9.63 -9.56 -2.83
CA PRO A 38 10.16 -10.84 -2.42
C PRO A 38 8.94 -11.64 -1.94
N LYS A 39 8.67 -12.77 -2.58
CA LYS A 39 7.67 -13.72 -2.10
C LYS A 39 8.15 -14.13 -0.71
N VAL A 40 7.61 -13.50 0.34
CA VAL A 40 7.80 -13.97 1.70
C VAL A 40 7.09 -15.32 1.77
N ALA A 41 7.88 -16.39 1.65
CA ALA A 41 7.44 -17.73 1.96
C ALA A 41 7.10 -17.73 3.47
N HIS A 42 5.82 -17.65 3.80
CA HIS A 42 5.37 -18.11 5.11
C HIS A 42 5.57 -19.63 5.13
N GLN A 43 6.54 -20.08 5.93
CA GLN A 43 6.63 -21.46 6.41
C GLN A 43 5.57 -21.70 7.48
#